data_AF-A0A3M8R173-F1
#
_entry.id   AF-A0A3M8R173-F1
#
_cell.length_a   1.000
_cell.length_b   1.000
_cell.length_c   1.000
_cell.angle_alpha   90.00
_cell.angle_beta   90.00
_cell.angle_gamma   90.00
#
_symmetry.space_group_name_H-M   'P 1'
#
loop_
_entity.id
_entity.type
_entity.pdbx_description
1 polymer ?
#
loop_
_entity_poly.entity_id
_entity_poly.type
_entity_poly.pdbx_seq_one_letter_code
_entity_poly.pdbx_strand_id
1 'polypeptide(L)'
;MAGHFPFSGKANRVSVYAFFEAHDWSLDAQEKYYELWYQWTKDLVMKDPDLLASKGPLFKGEFFGQHADHNFHLHDYIWATRLLDLGEFINGSILFKLSHDALHTLEHLHEGWIAEADAVTAAHPRPESPEIGRYRHV
;
A
#
# COMPACT_ATOMS: atom_id res chain seq x y z
N MET A 1 0.05 19.68 -7.74
CA MET A 1 -0.48 19.07 -6.50
C MET A 1 -0.21 17.59 -6.62
N ALA A 2 0.48 16.97 -5.66
CA ALA A 2 0.68 15.53 -5.65
C ALA A 2 -0.66 14.85 -5.33
N GLY A 3 -1.00 13.77 -6.04
CA GLY A 3 -2.26 13.05 -5.81
C GLY A 3 -2.41 12.59 -4.35
N HIS A 4 -3.67 12.51 -3.90
CA HIS A 4 -4.03 12.14 -2.53
C HIS A 4 -3.93 10.61 -2.33
N PHE A 5 -2.71 10.08 -2.29
CA PHE A 5 -2.45 8.68 -1.97
C PHE A 5 -2.28 8.48 -0.46
N PRO A 6 -2.56 7.28 0.10
CA PRO A 6 -2.50 7.03 1.55
C PRO A 6 -1.09 7.15 2.15
N PHE A 7 -0.06 7.12 1.31
CA PHE A 7 1.35 7.32 1.67
C PHE A 7 1.88 8.71 1.28
N SER A 8 1.06 9.58 0.68
CA SER A 8 1.46 10.95 0.31
C SER A 8 1.51 11.87 1.54
N GLY A 9 2.32 12.92 1.47
CA GLY A 9 2.42 13.94 2.53
C GLY A 9 3.21 13.46 3.75
N LYS A 10 2.77 13.81 4.97
CA LYS A 10 3.39 13.37 6.23
C LYS A 10 2.81 12.01 6.69
N ALA A 11 2.73 11.06 5.77
CA ALA A 11 2.20 9.74 6.07
C ALA A 11 3.14 8.97 6.99
N ASN A 12 2.55 8.09 7.81
CA ASN A 12 3.25 7.10 8.61
C ASN A 12 2.39 5.83 8.68
N ARG A 13 2.88 4.78 9.35
CA ARG A 13 2.15 3.50 9.42
C ARG A 13 0.73 3.65 9.97
N VAL A 14 0.52 4.60 10.89
CA VAL A 14 -0.78 4.83 11.54
C VAL A 14 -1.74 5.52 10.57
N SER A 15 -1.27 6.46 9.76
CA SER A 15 -2.14 7.11 8.76
C SER A 15 -2.54 6.17 7.64
N VAL A 16 -1.62 5.31 7.19
CA VAL A 16 -1.92 4.27 6.18
C VAL A 16 -2.91 3.27 6.74
N TYR A 17 -2.72 2.85 8.00
CA TYR A 17 -3.68 1.96 8.65
C TYR A 17 -5.05 2.62 8.86
N ALA A 18 -5.10 3.89 9.25
CA ALA A 18 -6.35 4.63 9.40
C ALA A 18 -7.12 4.71 8.07
N PHE A 19 -6.42 4.79 6.94
CA PHE A 19 -7.03 4.68 5.62
C PHE A 19 -7.66 3.28 5.43
N PHE A 20 -6.97 2.19 5.75
CA PHE A 20 -7.58 0.85 5.67
C PHE A 20 -8.80 0.68 6.57
N GLU A 21 -8.74 1.20 7.80
CA GLU A 21 -9.88 1.18 8.74
C GLU A 21 -11.07 1.98 8.22
N ALA A 22 -10.84 3.11 7.55
CA ALA A 22 -11.92 3.92 6.97
C ALA A 22 -12.68 3.19 5.85
N HIS A 23 -12.03 2.21 5.20
CA HIS A 23 -12.62 1.34 4.19
C HIS A 23 -13.09 -0.01 4.76
N ASP A 24 -12.94 -0.26 6.06
CA ASP A 24 -13.22 -1.54 6.74
C ASP A 24 -12.54 -2.75 6.07
N TRP A 25 -11.34 -2.56 5.53
CA TRP A 25 -10.65 -3.60 4.77
C TRP A 25 -10.12 -4.73 5.65
N SER A 26 -10.48 -5.96 5.26
CA SER A 26 -9.84 -7.18 5.77
C SER A 26 -8.37 -7.27 5.35
N LEU A 27 -7.61 -8.20 5.95
CA LEU A 27 -6.20 -8.39 5.59
C LEU A 27 -6.02 -8.73 4.10
N ASP A 28 -6.94 -9.51 3.52
CA ASP A 28 -6.92 -9.88 2.11
C ASP A 28 -7.15 -8.67 1.19
N ALA A 29 -8.04 -7.76 1.59
CA ALA A 29 -8.26 -6.51 0.86
C ALA A 29 -7.05 -5.56 0.95
N GLN A 30 -6.42 -5.49 2.13
CA GLN A 30 -5.18 -4.72 2.31
C GLN A 30 -4.01 -5.29 1.49
N GLU A 31 -3.88 -6.61 1.44
CA GLU A 31 -2.91 -7.31 0.60
C GLU A 31 -3.15 -6.99 -0.88
N LYS A 32 -4.38 -7.19 -1.36
CA LYS A 32 -4.76 -6.89 -2.75
C LYS A 32 -4.44 -5.44 -3.12
N TYR A 33 -4.77 -4.49 -2.26
CA TYR A 33 -4.46 -3.08 -2.48
C TYR A 33 -2.95 -2.81 -2.55
N TYR A 34 -2.17 -3.44 -1.66
CA TYR A 34 -0.71 -3.38 -1.71
C TYR A 34 -0.15 -3.96 -3.00
N GLU A 35 -0.63 -5.12 -3.44
CA GLU A 35 -0.17 -5.80 -4.66
C GLU A 35 -0.35 -4.91 -5.90
N LEU A 36 -1.49 -4.21 -6.00
CA LEU A 36 -1.76 -3.30 -7.12
C LEU A 36 -0.72 -2.17 -7.19
N TRP A 37 -0.41 -1.55 -6.05
CA TRP A 37 0.66 -0.55 -5.94
C TRP A 37 2.03 -1.14 -6.27
N TYR A 38 2.32 -2.34 -5.77
CA TYR A 38 3.60 -3.01 -6.00
C TYR A 38 3.81 -3.32 -7.49
N GLN A 39 2.82 -3.92 -8.16
CA GLN A 39 2.91 -4.25 -9.58
C GLN A 39 3.02 -3.00 -10.44
N TRP A 40 2.21 -1.96 -10.18
CA TRP A 40 2.33 -0.70 -10.90
C TRP A 40 3.73 -0.08 -10.77
N THR A 41 4.28 -0.07 -9.56
CA THR A 41 5.61 0.47 -9.29
C THR A 41 6.69 -0.36 -9.96
N LYS A 42 6.61 -1.69 -9.85
CA LYS A 42 7.54 -2.63 -10.48
C LYS A 42 7.56 -2.45 -11.98
N ASP A 43 6.39 -2.35 -12.62
CA ASP A 43 6.28 -2.13 -14.06
C ASP A 43 6.97 -0.84 -14.51
N LEU A 44 6.81 0.25 -13.76
CA LEU A 44 7.50 1.51 -14.05
C LEU A 44 9.02 1.36 -13.92
N VAL A 45 9.49 0.74 -12.83
CA VAL A 45 10.92 0.53 -12.59
C VAL A 45 11.53 -0.36 -13.67
N MET A 46 10.82 -1.39 -14.12
CA MET A 46 11.32 -2.30 -15.16
C MET A 46 11.32 -1.69 -16.57
N LYS A 47 10.45 -0.70 -16.84
CA LYS A 47 10.34 -0.03 -18.15
C LYS A 47 11.30 1.16 -18.30
N ASP A 48 11.70 1.80 -17.20
CA ASP A 48 12.64 2.92 -17.21
C ASP A 48 14.10 2.41 -17.02
N PRO A 49 15.00 2.59 -18.00
CA PRO A 49 16.37 2.07 -17.91
C PRO A 49 17.17 2.56 -16.71
N ASP A 50 16.97 3.81 -16.28
CA ASP A 50 17.70 4.41 -15.17
C ASP A 50 17.18 3.89 -13.82
N LEU A 51 15.85 3.77 -13.68
CA LEU A 51 15.24 3.14 -12.52
C LEU A 51 15.58 1.65 -12.45
N LEU A 52 15.57 0.94 -13.57
CA LEU A 52 15.95 -0.47 -13.63
C LEU A 52 17.38 -0.67 -13.14
N ALA A 53 18.33 0.12 -13.67
CA ALA A 53 19.74 0.02 -13.30
C ALA A 53 19.98 0.31 -11.81
N SER A 54 19.26 1.27 -11.23
CA SER A 54 19.51 1.75 -9.86
C SER A 54 18.62 1.11 -8.78
N LYS A 55 17.39 0.71 -9.12
CA LYS A 55 16.34 0.25 -8.19
C LYS A 55 15.77 -1.12 -8.52
N GLY A 56 16.01 -1.65 -9.72
CA GLY A 56 15.55 -2.99 -10.13
C GLY A 56 15.84 -4.11 -9.12
N PRO A 57 17.01 -4.15 -8.45
CA PRO A 57 17.28 -5.17 -7.43
C PRO A 57 16.29 -5.19 -6.24
N LEU A 58 15.64 -4.06 -5.94
CA LEU A 58 14.64 -3.96 -4.86
C LEU A 58 13.32 -4.67 -5.20
N PHE A 59 13.07 -5.00 -6.47
CA PHE A 59 11.85 -5.62 -6.98
C PHE A 59 12.04 -7.08 -7.39
N LYS A 60 13.08 -7.74 -6.87
CA LYS A 60 13.37 -9.16 -7.12
C LYS A 60 12.54 -10.11 -6.24
N GLY A 61 11.96 -9.62 -5.14
CA GLY A 61 11.09 -10.39 -4.25
C GLY A 61 9.61 -10.27 -4.62
N GLU A 62 8.76 -10.92 -3.81
CA GLU A 62 7.31 -10.80 -3.88
C GLU A 62 6.81 -9.50 -3.22
N PHE A 63 7.59 -8.94 -2.29
CA PHE A 63 7.26 -7.71 -1.57
C PHE A 63 8.43 -6.72 -1.58
N PHE A 64 8.11 -5.44 -1.56
CA PHE A 64 9.05 -4.33 -1.37
C PHE A 64 9.30 -4.08 0.12
N GLY A 65 10.58 -3.91 0.50
CA GLY A 65 11.01 -3.63 1.88
C GLY A 65 11.85 -4.73 2.51
N GLN A 66 12.33 -4.50 3.75
CA GLN A 66 13.18 -5.44 4.50
C GLN A 66 12.47 -6.04 5.74
N HIS A 67 11.17 -5.80 5.90
CA HIS A 67 10.44 -6.26 7.07
C HIS A 67 10.16 -7.77 7.00
N ALA A 68 10.52 -8.48 8.07
CA ALA A 68 10.33 -9.93 8.20
C ALA A 68 8.85 -10.31 8.10
N ASP A 69 8.55 -11.41 7.40
CA ASP A 69 7.20 -11.97 7.23
C ASP A 69 6.54 -12.44 8.55
N HIS A 70 7.26 -12.35 9.66
CA HIS A 70 6.79 -12.81 10.97
C HIS A 70 6.06 -11.69 11.71
N ASN A 71 4.73 -11.85 11.80
CA ASN A 71 3.79 -10.97 12.51
C ASN A 71 3.91 -11.08 14.05
N PHE A 72 5.14 -11.07 14.60
CA PHE A 72 5.39 -11.20 16.05
C PHE A 72 5.21 -9.88 16.80
N HIS A 73 5.36 -8.73 16.11
CA HIS A 73 5.22 -7.39 16.71
C HIS A 73 4.25 -6.47 15.99
N LEU A 74 3.80 -6.84 14.79
CA LEU A 74 3.13 -5.91 13.89
C LEU A 74 1.60 -5.85 14.03
N HIS A 75 0.93 -6.53 14.96
CA HIS A 75 -0.52 -6.33 15.28
C HIS A 75 -1.40 -6.00 14.05
N ASP A 76 -1.39 -6.84 13.01
CA ASP A 76 -2.17 -6.66 11.77
C ASP A 76 -1.77 -5.43 10.90
N TYR A 77 -0.71 -4.69 11.24
CA TYR A 77 -0.16 -3.54 10.49
C TYR A 77 0.83 -3.93 9.39
N ILE A 78 0.95 -5.21 9.02
CA ILE A 78 1.98 -5.67 8.07
C ILE A 78 1.84 -4.95 6.71
N TRP A 79 0.63 -4.87 6.18
CA TRP A 79 0.36 -4.22 4.89
C TRP A 79 0.49 -2.70 4.98
N ALA A 80 0.09 -2.09 6.09
CA ALA A 80 0.25 -0.65 6.28
C ALA A 80 1.73 -0.25 6.32
N THR A 81 2.57 -1.08 6.93
CA THR A 81 4.02 -0.86 6.99
C THR A 81 4.66 -1.08 5.62
N ARG A 82 4.33 -2.18 4.93
CA ARG A 82 4.85 -2.46 3.58
C ARG A 82 4.43 -1.39 2.57
N LEU A 83 3.19 -0.94 2.64
CA LEU A 83 2.70 0.12 1.76
C LEU A 83 3.38 1.46 2.06
N LEU A 84 3.70 1.75 3.32
CA LEU A 84 4.48 2.93 3.67
C LEU A 84 5.88 2.87 3.05
N ASP A 85 6.61 1.77 3.21
CA ASP A 85 7.96 1.59 2.64
C ASP A 85 7.95 1.78 1.11
N LEU A 86 6.98 1.13 0.44
CA LEU A 86 6.79 1.28 -1.00
C LEU A 86 6.40 2.73 -1.37
N GLY A 87 5.52 3.34 -0.58
CA GLY A 87 5.05 4.70 -0.76
C GLY A 87 6.14 5.75 -0.63
N GLU A 88 7.06 5.59 0.33
CA GLU A 88 8.25 6.44 0.47
C GLU A 88 9.14 6.37 -0.78
N PHE A 89 9.32 5.16 -1.33
CA PHE A 89 10.02 4.99 -2.60
C PHE A 89 9.29 5.69 -3.76
N ILE A 90 7.98 5.48 -3.90
CA ILE A 90 7.15 6.10 -4.94
C ILE A 90 7.22 7.63 -4.87
N ASN A 91 7.04 8.20 -3.68
CA ASN A 91 7.13 9.64 -3.44
C ASN A 91 8.53 10.19 -3.80
N GLY A 92 9.57 9.51 -3.32
CA GLY A 92 10.95 9.96 -3.43
C GLY A 92 11.63 9.67 -4.76
N SER A 93 11.05 8.81 -5.61
CA SER A 93 11.69 8.35 -6.86
C SER A 93 10.83 8.49 -8.12
N ILE A 94 9.49 8.46 -7.99
CA ILE A 94 8.56 8.34 -9.12
C ILE A 94 7.65 9.56 -9.24
N LEU A 95 6.89 9.92 -8.20
CA LEU A 95 5.79 10.90 -8.35
C LEU A 95 6.24 12.27 -8.87
N PHE A 96 7.41 12.76 -8.43
CA PHE A 96 7.91 14.06 -8.88
C PHE A 96 8.34 14.09 -10.35
N LYS A 97 8.50 12.91 -10.98
CA LYS A 97 8.83 12.77 -12.41
C LYS A 97 7.60 12.65 -13.30
N LEU A 98 6.43 12.40 -12.72
CA LEU A 98 5.20 12.25 -13.49
C LEU A 98 4.75 13.61 -14.05
N SER A 99 4.32 13.62 -15.31
CA SER A 99 3.62 14.76 -15.88
C SER A 99 2.26 14.94 -15.21
N HIS A 100 1.62 16.10 -15.44
CA HIS A 100 0.27 16.36 -14.93
C HIS A 100 -0.73 15.29 -15.41
N ASP A 101 -0.73 14.97 -16.70
CA ASP A 101 -1.63 13.97 -17.29
C ASP A 101 -1.36 12.56 -16.73
N ALA A 102 -0.08 12.21 -16.54
CA ALA A 102 0.30 10.93 -15.93
C ALA A 102 -0.15 10.84 -14.47
N LEU A 103 -0.07 11.94 -13.72
CA LEU A 103 -0.56 11.98 -12.34
C LEU A 103 -2.08 11.84 -12.28
N HIS A 104 -2.81 12.55 -13.15
CA HIS A 104 -4.27 12.41 -13.23
C HIS A 104 -4.66 10.98 -13.63
N THR A 105 -3.95 10.36 -14.57
CA THR A 105 -4.15 8.95 -14.93
C THR A 105 -3.92 8.02 -13.73
N LEU A 106 -2.91 8.30 -12.91
CA LEU A 106 -2.65 7.55 -11.69
C LEU A 106 -3.77 7.72 -10.65
N GLU A 107 -4.36 8.91 -10.51
CA GLU A 107 -5.52 9.13 -9.64
C GLU A 107 -6.72 8.27 -10.07
N HIS A 108 -7.01 8.20 -11.38
CA HIS A 108 -8.06 7.31 -11.92
C HIS A 108 -7.76 5.83 -11.66
N LEU A 109 -6.51 5.40 -11.85
CA LEU A 109 -6.10 4.02 -11.54
C LEU A 109 -6.26 3.72 -10.05
N HIS A 110 -5.87 4.66 -9.19
CA HIS A 110 -5.95 4.54 -7.74
C HIS A 110 -7.40 4.40 -7.26
N GLU A 111 -8.34 5.18 -7.80
CA GLU A 111 -9.77 5.01 -7.52
C GLU A 111 -10.25 3.60 -7.90
N GLY A 112 -9.80 3.07 -9.04
CA GLY A 112 -10.08 1.70 -9.46
C GLY A 112 -9.54 0.66 -8.47
N TRP A 113 -8.33 0.86 -7.95
CA TRP A 113 -7.72 -0.06 -6.97
C TRP A 113 -8.44 -0.04 -5.62
N ILE A 114 -8.94 1.11 -5.20
CA ILE A 114 -9.81 1.20 -4.02
C ILE A 114 -11.05 0.34 -4.23
N ALA A 115 -11.73 0.49 -5.37
CA ALA A 115 -12.93 -0.28 -5.68
C ALA A 115 -12.67 -1.80 -5.79
N GLU A 116 -11.51 -2.21 -6.33
CA GLU A 116 -11.09 -3.62 -6.34
C GLU A 116 -10.91 -4.17 -4.93
N ALA A 117 -10.28 -3.42 -4.02
CA ALA A 117 -10.08 -3.83 -2.63
C ALA A 117 -11.39 -3.83 -1.82
N ASP A 118 -12.28 -2.86 -2.06
CA ASP A 118 -13.63 -2.85 -1.50
C ASP A 118 -14.42 -4.11 -1.93
N ALA A 119 -14.27 -4.55 -3.19
CA ALA A 119 -14.90 -5.77 -3.67
C ALA A 119 -14.34 -7.04 -3.00
N VAL A 120 -13.04 -7.08 -2.68
CA VAL A 120 -12.45 -8.17 -1.87
C VAL A 120 -13.06 -8.18 -0.47
N THR A 121 -13.23 -7.02 0.15
CA THR A 121 -13.87 -6.90 1.48
C THR A 121 -15.30 -7.42 1.46
N ALA A 122 -16.06 -7.17 0.38
CA ALA A 122 -17.41 -7.71 0.24
C ALA A 122 -17.44 -9.26 0.19
N ALA A 123 -16.41 -9.89 -0.37
CA ALA A 123 -16.27 -11.35 -0.43
C ALA A 123 -15.64 -11.95 0.85
N HIS A 124 -14.75 -11.20 1.48
CA HIS A 124 -13.96 -11.57 2.66
C HIS A 124 -14.10 -10.47 3.72
N PRO A 125 -15.27 -10.35 4.35
CA PRO A 125 -15.52 -9.29 5.32
C PRO A 125 -14.60 -9.46 6.53
N ARG A 126 -14.22 -8.32 7.13
CA ARG A 126 -13.44 -8.32 8.36
C ARG A 126 -14.24 -9.06 9.45
N PRO A 127 -13.61 -9.98 10.21
CA PRO A 127 -14.30 -10.62 11.32
C PRO A 127 -14.76 -9.55 12.32
N GLU A 128 -15.97 -9.71 12.85
CA GLU A 128 -16.50 -8.80 13.87
C GLU A 128 -15.51 -8.70 15.02
N SER A 129 -15.30 -7.47 15.50
CA SER A 129 -14.52 -7.25 16.71
C SER A 129 -15.20 -8.01 17.86
N PRO A 130 -14.47 -8.82 18.65
CA PRO A 130 -15.08 -9.57 19.74
C PRO A 130 -15.80 -8.62 20.71
N GLU A 131 -16.98 -9.03 21.19
CA GLU A 131 -17.85 -8.26 22.11
C GLU A 131 -17.13 -7.78 23.37
N ILE A 132 -16.07 -8.48 23.79
CA ILE A 132 -15.23 -8.10 24.92
C ILE A 132 -13.98 -7.45 24.35
N GLY A 133 -13.92 -6.12 24.47
CA GLY A 133 -12.88 -5.28 23.89
C GLY A 133 -11.47 -5.85 24.03
N ARG A 134 -10.71 -5.75 22.94
CA ARG A 134 -9.32 -6.18 22.70
C ARG A 134 -8.27 -5.73 23.74
N TYR A 135 -8.68 -5.06 24.82
CA TYR A 135 -7.85 -4.38 25.82
C TYR A 135 -7.97 -4.91 27.27
N ARG A 136 -8.52 -6.09 27.52
CA ARG A 136 -8.27 -6.73 28.82
C ARG A 136 -6.99 -7.57 28.75
N HIS A 137 -5.90 -7.00 29.25
CA HIS A 137 -4.82 -7.81 29.81
C HIS A 137 -5.45 -8.77 30.83
N VAL A 138 -5.24 -10.07 30.64
CA VAL A 138 -5.45 -11.09 31.68
C VAL A 138 -4.10 -11.55 32.16
#